data_AF-A0AAE8F447-F1
#
_entry.id   AF-A0AAE8F447-F1
#
_cell.length_a   1.000
_cell.length_b   1.000
_cell.length_c   1.000
_cell.angle_alpha   90.00
_cell.angle_beta   90.00
_cell.angle_gamma   90.00
#
_symmetry.space_group_name_H-M   'P 1'
#
loop_
_entity.id
_entity.type
_entity.pdbx_description
1 polymer ?
#
loop_
_entity_poly.entity_id
_entity_poly.type
_entity_poly.pdbx_seq_one_letter_code
_entity_poly.pdbx_strand_id
1 'polypeptide(L)' 'MQVTFGDAEYNGKRKQTRREMFLAEMDQVVPWKGLLALIEPHYPTSGQPGRQPYRLETMLRIHF' A
#
# COMPACT_ATOMS: atom_id res chain seq x y z
N MET A 1 10.84 -9.86 -16.84
CA MET A 1 9.90 -9.03 -17.63
C MET A 1 10.74 -8.19 -18.59
N GLN A 2 10.57 -8.35 -19.90
CA GLN A 2 11.28 -7.57 -20.92
C GLN A 2 10.66 -6.17 -20.97
N VAL A 3 11.44 -5.14 -20.65
CA VAL A 3 11.00 -3.74 -20.78
C VAL A 3 11.12 -3.37 -22.25
N THR A 4 10.03 -2.96 -22.89
CA THR A 4 10.06 -2.59 -24.31
C THR A 4 10.65 -1.19 -24.46
N PHE A 5 11.16 -0.86 -25.66
CA PHE A 5 11.72 0.48 -25.92
C PHE A 5 10.70 1.60 -25.63
N GLY A 6 9.41 1.35 -25.87
CA GLY A 6 8.34 2.28 -25.50
C GLY A 6 8.19 2.46 -23.99
N ASP A 7 8.30 1.38 -23.20
CA ASP A 7 8.25 1.45 -21.73
C ASP A 7 9.46 2.20 -21.14
N ALA A 8 10.64 1.99 -21.73
CA ALA A 8 11.88 2.66 -21.31
C ALA A 8 11.86 4.18 -21.59
N GLU A 9 11.36 4.59 -22.76
CA GLU A 9 11.18 6.01 -23.09
C GLU A 9 10.12 6.71 -22.23
N TYR A 10 9.07 6.00 -21.83
CA TYR A 10 8.00 6.56 -21.02
C TYR A 10 8.37 6.65 -19.53
N ASN A 11 9.17 5.71 -19.01
CA ASN A 11 9.61 5.71 -17.61
C ASN A 11 10.40 6.96 -17.24
N GLY A 12 11.24 7.49 -18.14
CA GLY A 12 12.00 8.73 -17.90
C GLY A 12 11.20 10.02 -18.04
N LYS A 13 10.01 9.97 -18.65
CA LYS A 13 9.12 11.13 -18.92
C LYS A 13 7.85 11.11 -18.09
N ARG A 14 7.65 10.10 -17.25
CA ARG A 14 6.46 9.96 -16.42
C ARG A 14 6.44 11.06 -15.38
N LYS A 15 5.57 12.04 -15.58
CA LYS A 15 5.25 13.03 -14.54
C LYS A 15 4.65 12.29 -13.36
N GLN A 16 5.22 12.49 -12.18
CA GLN A 16 4.64 11.99 -10.95
C GLN A 16 3.23 12.55 -10.83
N THR A 17 2.24 11.67 -10.67
CA THR A 17 0.86 12.13 -10.52
C THR A 17 0.67 12.76 -9.15
N ARG A 18 -0.32 13.65 -9.00
CA ARG A 18 -0.66 14.23 -7.68
C ARG A 18 -0.96 13.16 -6.63
N ARG A 19 -1.58 12.05 -7.05
CA ARG A 19 -1.85 10.88 -6.21
C ARG A 19 -0.55 10.22 -5.74
N GLU A 20 0.42 10.03 -6.63
CA GLU A 20 1.71 9.42 -6.26
C GLU A 20 2.50 10.31 -5.30
N MET A 21 2.48 11.64 -5.48
CA MET A 21 3.10 12.57 -4.53
C MET A 21 2.44 12.50 -3.15
N PHE A 22 1.10 12.55 -3.12
CA PHE A 22 0.33 12.44 -1.89
C PHE A 22 0.60 11.13 -1.14
N LEU A 23 0.61 9.99 -1.84
CA LEU A 23 0.92 8.70 -1.22
C LEU A 23 2.36 8.63 -0.69
N ALA A 24 3.32 9.25 -1.39
CA ALA A 24 4.70 9.32 -0.93
C ALA A 24 4.85 10.19 0.33
N GLU A 25 4.11 11.30 0.42
CA GLU A 25 4.06 12.14 1.61
C GLU A 25 3.41 11.39 2.78
N MET A 26 2.29 10.70 2.53
CA MET A 26 1.62 9.84 3.51
C MET A 26 2.56 8.77 4.07
N ASP A 27 3.35 8.12 3.22
CA ASP A 27 4.35 7.13 3.63
C ASP A 27 5.40 7.70 4.59
N GLN A 28 5.66 9.01 4.56
CA GLN A 28 6.58 9.68 5.48
C GLN A 28 5.90 10.17 6.76
N VAL A 29 4.67 10.69 6.68
CA VAL A 29 4.01 11.33 7.82
C VAL A 29 3.23 10.36 8.69
N VAL A 30 2.73 9.26 8.13
CA VAL A 30 1.91 8.29 8.88
C VAL A 30 2.81 7.29 9.61
N PRO A 31 2.64 7.10 10.94
CA PRO A 31 3.41 6.13 11.71
C PRO A 31 2.88 4.69 11.50
N TRP A 32 2.99 4.17 10.28
CA TRP A 32 2.41 2.88 9.86
C TRP A 32 2.73 1.72 10.81
N LYS A 33 3.99 1.59 11.23
CA LYS A 33 4.42 0.53 12.15
C LYS A 33 3.69 0.60 13.49
N GLY A 34 3.49 1.81 14.02
CA GLY A 34 2.76 2.02 15.28
C GLY A 34 1.29 1.69 15.15
N LEU A 35 0.67 2.09 14.03
CA LEU A 35 -0.73 1.75 13.74
C LEU A 35 -0.94 0.25 13.57
N LEU A 36 -0.04 -0.42 12.85
CA LEU A 36 -0.10 -1.88 12.69
C LEU A 36 -0.01 -2.59 14.04
N ALA A 37 0.97 -2.23 14.88
CA ALA A 37 1.14 -2.83 16.21
C ALA A 37 -0.08 -2.59 17.13
N LEU A 38 -0.74 -1.44 16.99
CA LEU A 38 -1.95 -1.12 17.74
C LEU A 38 -3.16 -1.95 17.28
N ILE A 39 -3.28 -2.22 15.98
CA ILE A 39 -4.45 -2.89 15.40
C ILE A 39 -4.29 -4.42 15.40
N GLU A 40 -3.06 -4.93 15.26
CA GLU A 40 -2.76 -6.36 15.15
C GLU A 40 -3.46 -7.24 16.19
N PRO A 41 -3.52 -6.89 17.50
CA PRO A 41 -4.20 -7.71 18.51
C PRO A 41 -5.72 -7.83 18.31
N HIS A 42 -6.32 -6.89 17.57
CA HIS A 42 -7.76 -6.83 17.32
C HIS A 42 -8.14 -7.29 15.91
N TYR A 43 -7.16 -7.52 15.04
CA TYR A 43 -7.42 -7.87 13.66
C TYR A 43 -7.79 -9.36 13.54
N PRO A 44 -8.86 -9.70 12.78
CA PRO A 44 -9.27 -11.08 12.61
C PRO A 44 -8.12 -11.93 12.06
N THR A 45 -7.85 -13.04 12.73
CA THR A 45 -6.85 -14.02 12.30
C THR A 45 -7.46 -15.00 11.30
N SER A 46 -6.65 -15.52 10.40
CA SER A 46 -7.07 -16.57 9.46
C SER A 46 -7.52 -17.82 10.20
N GLY A 47 -8.56 -18.49 9.69
CA GLY A 47 -9.04 -19.77 10.24
C GLY A 47 -10.46 -19.74 10.84
N GLN A 48 -11.12 -18.59 10.85
CA GLN A 48 -12.55 -18.53 11.19
C GLN A 48 -13.45 -18.87 9.98
N PRO A 49 -14.68 -19.39 10.20
CA PRO A 49 -15.63 -19.66 9.13
C PRO A 49 -15.98 -18.37 8.34
N GLY A 50 -15.95 -18.44 7.02
CA GLY A 50 -16.29 -17.33 6.13
C GLY A 50 -15.13 -16.81 5.29
N ARG A 51 -15.24 -15.57 4.81
CA ARG A 51 -14.21 -14.95 3.98
C ARG A 51 -12.99 -14.65 4.83
N GLN A 52 -11.82 -15.12 4.38
CA GLN A 52 -10.56 -14.80 5.05
C GLN A 52 -10.30 -13.28 5.01
N PRO A 53 -9.83 -12.71 6.13
CA PRO A 53 -9.46 -11.31 6.15
C PRO A 53 -8.27 -11.05 5.22
N TYR A 54 -8.24 -9.87 4.61
CA TYR A 54 -7.10 -9.41 3.85
C TYR A 54 -5.90 -9.16 4.77
N ARG A 55 -4.70 -8.98 4.21
CA ARG A 55 -3.55 -8.59 5.02
C ARG A 55 -3.82 -7.24 5.69
N LEU A 56 -3.59 -7.17 7.00
CA LEU A 56 -3.81 -5.97 7.81
C LEU A 56 -3.15 -4.73 7.19
N GLU A 57 -1.89 -4.84 6.77
CA GLU A 57 -1.17 -3.73 6.13
C GLU A 57 -1.87 -3.24 4.85
N THR A 58 -2.35 -4.15 4.01
CA THR A 58 -3.05 -3.78 2.77
C THR A 58 -4.37 -3.09 3.08
N MET A 59 -5.15 -3.60 4.05
CA MET A 59 -6.40 -2.97 4.47
C MET A 59 -6.14 -1.58 5.06
N LEU A 60 -5.12 -1.45 5.90
CA LEU A 60 -4.78 -0.19 6.53
C LEU A 60 -4.44 0.88 5.49
N ARG A 61 -3.62 0.53 4.48
CA ARG A 61 -3.22 1.45 3.38
C ARG A 61 -4.34 1.82 2.41
N ILE A 62 -5.47 1.09 2.40
CA ILE A 62 -6.62 1.42 1.54
C ILE A 62 -7.54 2.42 2.24
N HIS A 63 -7.64 2.33 3.57
CA HIS A 63 -8.56 3.12 4.36
C HIS A 63 -7.96 4.39 4.96
N PHE A 64 -6.63 4.49 5.00
CA PHE A 64 -5.89 5.69 5.33
C PHE A 64 -5.19 6.19 4.08
#